data_AF-A0A832H349-F1
#
_entry.id   AF-A0A832H349-F1
#
_cell.length_a   1.000
_cell.length_b   1.000
_cell.length_c   1.000
_cell.angle_alpha   90.00
_cell.angle_beta   90.00
_cell.angle_gamma   90.00
#
_symmetry.space_group_name_H-M   'P 1'
#
loop_
_entity.id
_entity.type
_entity.pdbx_description
1 polymer ?
#
loop_
_entity_poly.entity_id
_entity_poly.type
_entity_poly.pdbx_seq_one_letter_code
_entity_poly.pdbx_strand_id
1 'polypeptide(L)'
;MIDSFIPSDLAVAPNPPGLASSLKLVTVPVDAYNFFEFWMPSEEASLIPEEAMLLKDDRLRLEEICGKLMWLLGADLLSGNKICTQEPLYDWQSFVRLIRQSGRHFDAITIQYSPQTIHPSNTEGDRPRAWTMTPSTWCISFLEFNPVERGYQVNPLPLSLAITYGQPITRTMETAGVGMRYT
;
A
#
# COMPACT_ATOMS: atom_id res chain seq x y z
N MET A 1 11.69 11.62 24.57
CA MET A 1 11.49 10.57 23.56
C MET A 1 10.29 11.02 22.77
N ILE A 2 10.42 11.25 21.46
CA ILE A 2 9.26 11.63 20.63
C ILE A 2 8.57 10.31 20.31
N ASP A 3 7.32 10.14 20.74
CA ASP A 3 6.51 8.99 20.37
C ASP A 3 6.26 9.06 18.86
N SER A 4 6.94 8.22 18.08
CA SER A 4 6.71 8.11 16.64
C SER A 4 5.42 7.36 16.36
N PHE A 5 4.71 7.74 15.30
CA PHE A 5 3.48 7.08 14.87
C PHE A 5 3.72 5.58 14.57
N ILE A 6 4.85 5.30 13.90
CA ILE A 6 5.41 3.95 13.77
C ILE A 6 6.61 3.84 14.71
N PRO A 7 6.46 3.13 15.85
CA PRO A 7 7.55 2.84 16.76
C PRO A 7 8.78 2.24 16.06
N SER A 8 9.97 2.56 16.57
CA SER A 8 11.25 2.16 15.95
C SER A 8 11.45 0.65 15.86
N ASP A 9 10.88 -0.11 16.81
CA ASP A 9 10.86 -1.58 16.82
C ASP A 9 9.97 -2.17 15.72
N LEU A 10 8.99 -1.41 15.22
CA LEU A 10 8.19 -1.79 14.05
C LEU A 10 8.79 -1.24 12.75
N ALA A 11 9.67 -0.25 12.78
CA ALA A 11 10.12 0.45 11.57
C ALA A 11 11.06 -0.38 10.69
N VAL A 12 11.86 -1.28 11.27
CA VAL A 12 12.92 -2.00 10.53
C VAL A 12 12.43 -3.39 10.13
N ALA A 13 12.71 -3.79 8.89
CA ALA A 13 12.38 -5.13 8.40
C ALA A 13 13.23 -6.20 9.12
N PRO A 14 12.70 -7.41 9.37
CA PRO A 14 13.50 -8.49 9.92
C PRO A 14 14.64 -8.87 8.96
N ASN A 15 15.78 -9.26 9.54
CA ASN A 15 16.92 -9.70 8.75
C ASN A 15 16.62 -11.07 8.12
N PRO A 16 16.85 -11.24 6.82
CA PRO A 16 16.72 -12.55 6.21
C PRO A 16 17.79 -13.51 6.76
N PRO A 17 17.48 -14.81 6.93
CA PRO A 17 18.43 -15.81 7.44
C PRO A 17 19.60 -16.08 6.47
N GLY A 18 19.53 -15.55 5.23
CA GLY A 18 20.55 -15.67 4.20
C GLY A 18 20.32 -14.66 3.07
N LEU A 19 20.82 -14.98 1.87
CA LEU A 19 20.56 -14.17 0.68
C LEU A 19 19.08 -14.27 0.29
N ALA A 20 18.36 -13.14 0.37
CA ALA A 20 16.97 -13.03 -0.05
C ALA A 20 16.88 -12.69 -1.55
N SER A 21 17.29 -13.63 -2.40
CA SER A 21 17.41 -13.41 -3.85
C SER A 21 16.09 -13.17 -4.56
N SER A 22 14.99 -13.65 -4.00
CA SER A 22 13.65 -13.52 -4.57
C SER A 22 12.86 -12.36 -3.95
N LEU A 23 13.42 -11.70 -2.93
CA LEU A 23 12.78 -10.62 -2.19
C LEU A 23 13.46 -9.29 -2.48
N LYS A 24 12.67 -8.23 -2.39
CA LYS A 24 13.12 -6.85 -2.44
C LYS A 24 12.81 -6.18 -1.11
N LEU A 25 13.81 -5.52 -0.53
CA LEU A 25 13.61 -4.62 0.60
C LEU A 25 12.97 -3.33 0.08
N VAL A 26 11.86 -2.93 0.69
CA VAL A 26 11.12 -1.73 0.33
C VAL A 26 11.00 -0.83 1.55
N THR A 27 11.33 0.44 1.36
CA THR A 27 11.15 1.51 2.35
C THR A 27 9.90 2.30 1.98
N VAL A 28 8.97 2.41 2.91
CA VAL A 28 7.70 3.13 2.75
C VAL A 28 7.70 4.34 3.67
N PRO A 29 7.58 5.57 3.12
CA PRO A 29 7.46 6.75 3.95
C PRO A 29 6.07 6.79 4.63
N VAL A 30 6.06 7.28 5.86
CA VAL A 30 4.86 7.58 6.63
C VAL A 30 4.65 9.09 6.68
N ASP A 31 5.74 9.82 6.94
CA ASP A 31 5.79 11.28 6.91
C ASP A 31 7.21 11.75 6.50
N ALA A 32 7.54 13.03 6.73
CA ALA A 32 8.82 13.61 6.36
C ALA A 32 10.03 13.06 7.13
N TYR A 33 9.81 12.42 8.28
CA TYR A 33 10.86 11.95 9.19
C TYR A 33 10.75 10.46 9.53
N ASN A 34 9.61 9.84 9.26
CA ASN A 34 9.33 8.45 9.60
C ASN A 34 9.07 7.60 8.35
N PHE A 35 9.57 6.38 8.41
CA PHE A 35 9.38 5.35 7.40
C PHE A 35 9.30 3.99 8.09
N PHE A 36 8.90 2.97 7.34
CA PHE A 36 9.12 1.59 7.73
C PHE A 36 9.61 0.77 6.54
N GLU A 37 10.27 -0.33 6.84
CA GLU A 37 10.83 -1.25 5.87
C GLU A 37 10.10 -2.59 5.93
N PHE A 38 10.02 -3.25 4.78
CA PHE A 38 9.52 -4.61 4.70
C PHE A 38 10.08 -5.32 3.47
N TRP A 39 10.06 -6.66 3.50
CA TRP A 39 10.41 -7.47 2.35
C TRP A 39 9.17 -7.78 1.52
N MET A 40 9.26 -7.68 0.20
CA MET A 40 8.22 -8.16 -0.70
C MET A 40 8.78 -9.11 -1.75
N PRO A 41 7.99 -10.09 -2.22
CA PRO A 41 8.37 -10.90 -3.38
C PRO A 41 8.63 -10.02 -4.61
N SER A 42 9.66 -10.36 -5.37
CA SER A 42 9.86 -9.80 -6.71
C SER A 42 8.79 -10.34 -7.66
N GLU A 43 8.54 -9.65 -8.78
CA GLU A 43 7.56 -10.10 -9.77
C GLU A 43 7.87 -11.53 -10.24
N GLU A 44 6.84 -12.37 -10.32
CA GLU A 44 6.93 -13.79 -10.74
C GLU A 44 7.84 -14.68 -9.88
N ALA A 45 8.28 -14.20 -8.72
CA ALA A 45 9.19 -14.96 -7.87
C ALA A 45 8.54 -16.20 -7.26
N SER A 46 9.28 -17.32 -7.30
CA SER A 46 9.03 -18.48 -6.44
C SER A 46 9.89 -18.36 -5.21
N LEU A 47 9.27 -18.43 -4.03
CA LEU A 47 9.97 -18.29 -2.76
C LEU A 47 10.53 -19.63 -2.32
N ILE A 48 11.78 -19.63 -1.83
CA ILE A 48 12.27 -20.76 -1.04
C ILE A 48 11.58 -20.77 0.33
N PRO A 49 11.58 -21.91 1.07
CA PRO A 49 10.91 -21.99 2.37
C PRO A 49 11.36 -20.93 3.38
N GLU A 50 12.64 -20.59 3.39
CA GLU A 50 13.22 -19.59 4.30
C GLU A 50 12.68 -18.18 4.02
N GLU A 51 12.55 -17.81 2.74
CA GLU A 51 11.96 -16.52 2.33
C GLU A 51 10.46 -16.48 2.63
N ALA A 52 9.74 -17.57 2.37
CA ALA A 52 8.32 -17.65 2.69
C ALA A 52 8.08 -17.52 4.20
N MET A 53 8.91 -18.17 5.03
CA MET A 53 8.82 -18.05 6.48
C MET A 53 9.14 -16.63 6.98
N LEU A 54 10.16 -15.98 6.42
CA LEU A 54 10.46 -14.57 6.73
C LEU A 54 9.23 -13.67 6.53
N LEU A 55 8.53 -13.81 5.41
CA LEU A 55 7.33 -13.02 5.12
C LEU A 55 6.13 -13.38 6.02
N LYS A 56 5.97 -14.67 6.36
CA LYS A 56 4.90 -15.14 7.27
C LYS A 56 5.11 -14.61 8.69
N ASP A 57 6.34 -14.64 9.17
CA ASP A 57 6.70 -14.19 10.51
C ASP A 57 6.59 -12.67 10.63
N ASP A 58 6.95 -11.93 9.56
CA ASP A 58 6.83 -10.48 9.52
C ASP A 58 5.38 -9.97 9.40
N ARG A 59 4.44 -10.84 9.02
CA ARG A 59 3.03 -10.49 8.80
C ARG A 59 2.43 -9.72 9.98
N LEU A 60 2.64 -10.17 11.23
CA LEU A 60 2.03 -9.55 12.40
C LEU A 60 2.52 -8.11 12.61
N ARG A 61 3.81 -7.83 12.35
CA ARG A 61 4.37 -6.48 12.40
C ARG A 61 3.71 -5.58 11.34
N LEU A 62 3.55 -6.09 10.11
CA LEU A 62 2.90 -5.35 9.03
C LEU A 62 1.40 -5.13 9.29
N GLU A 63 0.70 -6.11 9.86
CA GLU A 63 -0.69 -5.95 10.31
C GLU A 63 -0.82 -4.81 11.33
N GLU A 64 0.12 -4.68 12.27
CA GLU A 64 0.11 -3.60 13.26
C GLU A 64 0.33 -2.22 12.61
N ILE A 65 1.31 -2.10 11.72
CA ILE A 65 1.58 -0.86 10.97
C ILE A 65 0.37 -0.46 10.13
N CYS A 66 -0.18 -1.41 9.37
CA CYS A 66 -1.34 -1.18 8.52
C CYS A 66 -2.59 -0.86 9.36
N GLY A 67 -2.77 -1.51 10.50
CA GLY A 67 -3.84 -1.23 11.44
C GLY A 67 -3.77 0.18 12.01
N LYS A 68 -2.57 0.69 12.34
CA LYS A 68 -2.37 2.08 12.75
C LYS A 68 -2.76 3.07 11.64
N LEU A 69 -2.26 2.84 10.42
CA LEU A 69 -2.59 3.68 9.26
C LEU A 69 -4.10 3.69 8.98
N MET A 70 -4.73 2.52 8.99
CA MET A 70 -6.16 2.33 8.75
C MET A 70 -7.00 3.00 9.84
N TRP A 71 -6.60 2.89 11.11
CA TRP A 71 -7.29 3.55 12.23
C TRP A 71 -7.26 5.07 12.09
N LEU A 72 -6.14 5.65 11.64
CA LEU A 72 -5.99 7.10 11.50
C LEU A 72 -6.71 7.65 10.26
N LEU A 73 -6.57 6.98 9.11
CA LEU A 73 -6.94 7.54 7.80
C LEU A 73 -8.20 6.89 7.20
N GLY A 74 -8.60 5.72 7.68
CA GLY A 74 -9.56 4.86 7.02
C GLY A 74 -8.96 4.13 5.82
N ALA A 75 -9.60 3.03 5.42
CA ALA A 75 -9.21 2.25 4.26
C ALA A 75 -10.43 1.93 3.38
N ASP A 76 -10.29 2.13 2.08
CA ASP A 76 -11.24 1.64 1.09
C ASP A 76 -10.91 0.20 0.71
N LEU A 77 -11.91 -0.67 0.74
CA LEU A 77 -11.77 -2.04 0.24
C LEU A 77 -11.88 -2.03 -1.28
N LEU A 78 -10.89 -2.59 -1.95
CA LEU A 78 -10.83 -2.69 -3.41
C LEU A 78 -10.99 -4.13 -3.87
N SER A 79 -11.72 -4.33 -4.96
CA SER A 79 -11.73 -5.56 -5.76
C SER A 79 -11.31 -5.21 -7.18
N GLY A 80 -10.03 -5.41 -7.50
CA GLY A 80 -9.40 -4.81 -8.68
C GLY A 80 -9.42 -3.28 -8.56
N ASN A 81 -9.94 -2.58 -9.56
CA ASN A 81 -10.00 -1.10 -9.57
C ASN A 81 -11.33 -0.54 -9.02
N LYS A 82 -12.16 -1.37 -8.36
CA LYS A 82 -13.48 -0.95 -7.85
C LYS A 82 -13.45 -0.86 -6.34
N ILE A 83 -13.92 0.28 -5.82
CA ILE A 83 -14.20 0.46 -4.39
C ILE A 83 -15.47 -0.34 -4.05
N CYS A 84 -15.36 -1.21 -3.05
CA CYS A 84 -16.42 -2.10 -2.58
C CYS A 84 -17.12 -1.57 -1.32
N THR A 85 -16.52 -0.58 -0.65
CA THR A 85 -17.03 0.03 0.59
C THR A 85 -17.83 1.29 0.29
N GLN A 86 -18.94 1.48 1.02
CA GLN A 86 -19.66 2.76 1.01
C GLN A 86 -19.00 3.79 1.94
N GLU A 87 -18.43 3.31 3.04
CA GLU A 87 -17.69 4.10 4.02
C GLU A 87 -16.33 3.45 4.29
N PRO A 88 -15.28 4.24 4.58
CA PRO A 88 -13.96 3.69 4.89
C PRO A 88 -14.00 2.77 6.12
N LEU A 89 -13.17 1.73 6.08
CA LEU A 89 -12.96 0.82 7.20
C LEU A 89 -11.88 1.39 8.13
N TYR A 90 -12.12 1.36 9.44
CA TYR A 90 -11.19 1.89 10.45
C TYR A 90 -10.64 0.84 11.42
N ASP A 91 -11.15 -0.41 11.35
CA ASP A 91 -10.73 -1.49 12.25
C ASP A 91 -10.14 -2.68 11.48
N TRP A 92 -8.84 -2.90 11.66
CA TRP A 92 -8.08 -3.97 11.01
C TRP A 92 -8.61 -5.35 11.37
N GLN A 93 -8.97 -5.57 12.64
CA GLN A 93 -9.41 -6.89 13.10
C GLN A 93 -10.78 -7.27 12.52
N SER A 94 -11.68 -6.30 12.33
CA SER A 94 -12.92 -6.52 11.60
C SER A 94 -12.67 -6.90 10.15
N PHE A 95 -11.72 -6.25 9.48
CA PHE A 95 -11.33 -6.62 8.12
C PHE A 95 -10.74 -8.05 8.04
N VAL A 96 -9.81 -8.41 8.92
CA VAL A 96 -9.24 -9.77 8.96
C VAL A 96 -10.33 -10.82 9.24
N ARG A 97 -11.29 -10.52 10.12
CA ARG A 97 -12.46 -11.40 10.35
C ARG A 97 -13.31 -11.57 9.10
N LEU A 98 -13.55 -10.51 8.33
CA LEU A 98 -14.31 -10.59 7.07
C LEU A 98 -13.61 -11.50 6.05
N ILE A 99 -12.28 -11.39 5.91
CA ILE A 99 -11.50 -12.31 5.07
C ILE A 99 -11.70 -13.76 5.52
N ARG A 100 -11.52 -14.04 6.81
CA ARG A 100 -11.66 -15.41 7.35
C ARG A 100 -13.07 -15.97 7.18
N GLN A 101 -14.10 -15.15 7.38
CA GLN A 101 -15.50 -15.54 7.17
C GLN A 101 -15.81 -15.88 5.71
N SER A 102 -15.08 -15.30 4.76
CA SER A 102 -15.17 -15.66 3.34
C SER A 102 -14.45 -16.98 2.98
N GLY A 103 -13.89 -17.69 3.97
CA GLY A 103 -13.12 -18.91 3.77
C GLY A 103 -11.74 -18.66 3.17
N ARG A 104 -11.27 -17.41 3.19
CA ARG A 104 -9.95 -17.01 2.68
C ARG A 104 -8.99 -16.75 3.82
N HIS A 105 -7.70 -16.78 3.49
CA HIS A 105 -6.62 -16.40 4.38
C HIS A 105 -5.49 -15.78 3.56
N PHE A 106 -4.53 -15.17 4.25
CA PHE A 106 -3.30 -14.68 3.65
C PHE A 106 -2.13 -14.98 4.59
N ASP A 107 -1.01 -15.31 3.98
CA ASP A 107 0.25 -15.65 4.62
C ASP A 107 1.14 -14.42 4.84
N ALA A 108 1.06 -13.44 3.95
CA ALA A 108 1.88 -12.24 4.01
C ALA A 108 1.14 -11.01 3.46
N ILE A 109 1.74 -9.84 3.68
CA ILE A 109 1.25 -8.54 3.23
C ILE A 109 2.32 -7.89 2.36
N THR A 110 1.91 -7.22 1.28
CA THR A 110 2.77 -6.30 0.54
C THR A 110 2.10 -4.94 0.39
N ILE A 111 2.92 -3.90 0.27
CA ILE A 111 2.46 -2.51 0.29
C ILE A 111 3.10 -1.76 -0.88
N GLN A 112 2.26 -1.21 -1.74
CA GLN A 112 2.69 -0.27 -2.77
C GLN A 112 2.36 1.15 -2.32
N TYR A 113 3.40 1.97 -2.16
CA TYR A 113 3.25 3.38 -1.85
C TYR A 113 3.29 4.23 -3.12
N SER A 114 2.25 5.03 -3.32
CA SER A 114 2.18 6.05 -4.36
C SER A 114 2.30 7.41 -3.68
N PRO A 115 3.37 8.19 -3.96
CA PRO A 115 3.51 9.53 -3.40
C PRO A 115 2.48 10.48 -3.99
N GLN A 116 2.27 11.62 -3.31
CA GLN A 116 1.51 12.72 -3.88
C GLN A 116 2.14 13.17 -5.20
N THR A 117 1.33 13.31 -6.24
CA THR A 117 1.77 13.77 -7.56
C THR A 117 0.91 14.91 -8.07
N ILE A 118 1.51 15.82 -8.85
CA ILE A 118 0.80 16.86 -9.60
C ILE A 118 1.02 16.57 -11.07
N HIS A 119 -0.07 16.40 -11.82
CA HIS A 119 0.00 16.06 -13.24
C HIS A 119 -1.08 16.79 -14.04
N PRO A 120 -0.84 17.01 -15.35
CA PRO A 120 -1.85 17.59 -16.23
C PRO A 120 -3.04 16.64 -16.36
N SER A 121 -4.26 17.19 -16.35
CA SER A 121 -5.49 16.45 -16.59
C SER A 121 -6.37 17.17 -17.62
N ASN A 122 -7.31 16.43 -18.21
CA ASN A 122 -8.22 16.91 -19.25
C ASN A 122 -7.47 17.55 -20.45
N THR A 123 -6.66 16.75 -21.14
CA THR A 123 -5.86 17.17 -22.29
C THR A 123 -6.71 17.13 -23.58
N GLU A 124 -7.06 18.30 -24.12
CA GLU A 124 -7.51 18.43 -25.52
C GLU A 124 -6.35 19.00 -26.35
N GLY A 125 -5.74 18.18 -27.22
CA GLY A 125 -4.53 18.54 -27.96
C GLY A 125 -3.28 18.61 -27.08
N ASP A 126 -2.34 19.51 -27.40
CA ASP A 126 -1.02 19.61 -26.76
C ASP A 126 -0.97 20.44 -25.46
N ARG A 127 -2.11 20.97 -24.97
CA ARG A 127 -2.13 21.83 -23.78
C ARG A 127 -3.03 21.28 -22.68
N PRO A 128 -2.56 21.21 -21.42
CA PRO A 128 -3.41 20.82 -20.31
C PRO A 128 -4.47 21.88 -20.05
N ARG A 129 -5.73 21.47 -19.90
CA ARG A 129 -6.81 22.36 -19.44
C ARG A 129 -7.01 22.33 -17.94
N ALA A 130 -6.40 21.37 -17.24
CA ALA A 130 -6.45 21.30 -15.80
C ALA A 130 -5.16 20.71 -15.24
N TRP A 131 -4.95 20.96 -13.95
CA TRP A 131 -3.95 20.26 -13.15
C TRP A 131 -4.66 19.52 -12.03
N THR A 132 -4.28 18.27 -11.83
CA THR A 132 -4.78 17.43 -10.75
C THR A 132 -3.64 17.09 -9.80
N MET A 133 -3.87 17.34 -8.52
CA MET A 133 -3.05 16.84 -7.43
C MET A 133 -3.69 15.56 -6.91
N THR A 134 -2.99 14.43 -7.07
CA THR A 134 -3.40 13.14 -6.49
C THR A 134 -2.73 12.97 -5.13
N PRO A 135 -3.49 12.62 -4.09
CA PRO A 135 -2.96 12.39 -2.75
C PRO A 135 -1.99 11.21 -2.68
N SER A 136 -1.27 11.10 -1.56
CA SER A 136 -0.49 9.89 -1.28
C SER A 136 -1.40 8.72 -0.92
N THR A 137 -1.06 7.53 -1.40
CA THR A 137 -1.86 6.32 -1.17
C THR A 137 -0.96 5.13 -0.83
N TRP A 138 -1.34 4.39 0.21
CA TRP A 138 -0.79 3.07 0.52
C TRP A 138 -1.78 2.00 0.03
N CYS A 139 -1.37 1.22 -0.96
CA CYS A 139 -2.15 0.08 -1.46
C CYS A 139 -1.62 -1.21 -0.83
N ILE A 140 -2.42 -1.82 0.03
CA ILE A 140 -2.08 -3.02 0.78
C ILE A 140 -2.69 -4.23 0.07
N SER A 141 -1.84 -5.16 -0.36
CA SER A 141 -2.25 -6.42 -0.98
C SER A 141 -1.92 -7.60 -0.08
N PHE A 142 -2.74 -8.64 -0.17
CA PHE A 142 -2.68 -9.82 0.68
C PHE A 142 -2.22 -11.01 -0.15
N LEU A 143 -1.24 -11.75 0.34
CA LEU A 143 -0.57 -12.81 -0.40
C LEU A 143 -0.88 -14.17 0.22
N GLU A 144 -1.25 -15.14 -0.61
CA GLU A 144 -1.41 -16.54 -0.25
C GLU A 144 -0.27 -17.35 -0.87
N PHE A 145 0.34 -18.24 -0.09
CA PHE A 145 1.49 -19.03 -0.50
C PHE A 145 1.07 -20.47 -0.77
N ASN A 146 1.11 -20.85 -2.04
CA ASN A 146 0.78 -22.20 -2.49
C ASN A 146 2.05 -23.06 -2.56
N PRO A 147 2.14 -24.19 -1.83
CA PRO A 147 3.30 -25.07 -1.90
C PRO A 147 3.50 -25.63 -3.31
N VAL A 148 4.74 -25.64 -3.76
CA VAL A 148 5.19 -26.26 -5.02
C VAL A 148 6.46 -27.09 -4.77
N GLU A 149 6.91 -27.87 -5.76
CA GLU A 149 8.00 -28.86 -5.60
C GLU A 149 9.28 -28.29 -4.96
N ARG A 150 9.59 -26.99 -5.18
CA ARG A 150 10.81 -26.33 -4.69
C ARG A 150 10.58 -25.12 -3.79
N GLY A 151 9.39 -24.98 -3.20
CA GLY A 151 9.09 -23.86 -2.31
C GLY A 151 7.63 -23.41 -2.40
N TYR A 152 7.42 -22.12 -2.62
CA TYR A 152 6.09 -21.52 -2.62
C TYR A 152 5.87 -20.61 -3.83
N GLN A 153 4.71 -20.77 -4.46
CA GLN A 153 4.18 -19.82 -5.42
C GLN A 153 3.33 -18.78 -4.69
N VAL A 154 3.62 -17.51 -4.94
CA VAL A 154 2.90 -16.38 -4.34
C VAL A 154 1.71 -15.99 -5.21
N ASN A 155 0.52 -15.94 -4.63
CA ASN A 155 -0.69 -15.51 -5.31
C ASN A 155 -1.36 -14.37 -4.53
N PRO A 156 -1.60 -13.21 -5.15
CA PRO A 156 -2.36 -12.15 -4.50
C PRO A 156 -3.83 -12.54 -4.39
N LEU A 157 -4.46 -12.25 -3.25
CA LEU A 157 -5.91 -12.29 -3.15
C LEU A 157 -6.52 -11.24 -4.09
N PRO A 158 -7.71 -11.49 -4.68
CA PRO A 158 -8.36 -10.52 -5.57
C PRO A 158 -9.08 -9.42 -4.76
N LEU A 159 -8.42 -8.92 -3.72
CA LEU A 159 -8.83 -7.79 -2.90
C LEU A 159 -7.61 -7.08 -2.34
N SER A 160 -7.72 -5.77 -2.16
CA SER A 160 -6.68 -4.93 -1.55
C SER A 160 -7.33 -3.82 -0.71
N LEU A 161 -6.54 -3.15 0.12
CA LEU A 161 -6.96 -1.94 0.81
C LEU A 161 -6.23 -0.73 0.23
N ALA A 162 -6.94 0.37 0.02
CA ALA A 162 -6.34 1.65 -0.27
C ALA A 162 -6.53 2.60 0.91
N ILE A 163 -5.42 3.04 1.50
CA ILE A 163 -5.39 4.07 2.53
C ILE A 163 -4.90 5.34 1.85
N THR A 164 -5.72 6.39 1.80
CA THR A 164 -5.40 7.62 1.06
C THR A 164 -5.45 8.83 1.98
N TYR A 165 -4.40 9.66 1.95
CA TYR A 165 -4.36 10.90 2.72
C TYR A 165 -4.87 12.09 1.91
N GLY A 166 -6.08 12.54 2.22
CA GLY A 166 -6.72 13.69 1.57
C GLY A 166 -7.55 13.30 0.34
N GLN A 167 -7.95 14.30 -0.43
CA GLN A 167 -8.80 14.13 -1.62
C GLN A 167 -8.08 14.70 -2.84
N PRO A 168 -8.27 14.11 -4.04
CA PRO A 168 -7.75 14.70 -5.26
C PRO A 168 -8.27 16.13 -5.46
N ILE A 169 -7.39 17.04 -5.86
CA ILE A 169 -7.76 18.43 -6.14
C ILE A 169 -7.51 18.68 -7.62
N THR A 170 -8.57 19.01 -8.37
CA THR A 170 -8.46 19.38 -9.78
C THR A 170 -8.80 20.86 -9.95
N ARG A 171 -7.91 21.59 -10.62
CA ARG A 171 -8.10 23.00 -10.98
C ARG A 171 -8.04 23.17 -12.48
N THR A 172 -9.16 23.58 -13.07
CA THR A 172 -9.24 23.95 -14.48
C THR A 172 -8.53 25.28 -14.70
N MET A 173 -7.73 25.35 -15.75
CA MET A 173 -7.12 26.59 -16.23
C MET A 173 -8.15 27.31 -17.10
N GLU A 174 -8.61 28.47 -16.66
CA GLU A 174 -9.36 29.37 -17.54
C GLU A 174 -8.40 29.93 -18.59
N THR A 175 -8.75 29.80 -19.87
CA THR A 175 -8.04 30.50 -20.95
C THR A 175 -8.36 31.98 -20.88
N ALA A 176 -7.80 32.69 -19.90
CA ALA A 176 -7.79 34.14 -19.91
C ALA A 176 -6.80 34.60 -20.98
N GLY A 177 -7.30 35.29 -22.02
CA GLY A 177 -6.45 36.02 -22.95
C GLY A 177 -5.54 36.93 -22.15
N VAL A 178 -4.23 36.65 -22.19
CA VAL A 178 -3.14 37.48 -21.66
C VAL A 178 -3.32 37.88 -20.18
N GLY A 179 -2.82 37.03 -19.28
CA GLY A 179 -2.53 37.39 -17.88
C GLY A 179 -3.11 36.42 -16.87
N MET A 180 -2.35 35.37 -16.53
CA MET A 180 -2.70 34.54 -15.36
C MET A 180 -2.55 35.39 -14.10
N ARG A 181 -3.66 35.70 -13.43
CA ARG A 181 -3.67 36.11 -12.02
C ARG A 181 -4.11 34.91 -11.20
N TYR A 182 -3.26 34.48 -10.28
CA TYR A 182 -3.62 33.52 -9.24
C TYR A 182 -4.46 34.28 -8.20
N THR A 183 -5.73 33.95 -8.08
CA THR A 183 -6.59 34.38 -6.95
C THR A 183 -6.78 33.24 -5.98
#